data_AF-A0A263HF45-F1
#
_entry.id   AF-A0A263HF45-F1
#
_cell.length_a   1.000
_cell.length_b   1.000
_cell.length_c   1.000
_cell.angle_alpha   90.00
_cell.angle_beta   90.00
_cell.angle_gamma   90.00
#
_symmetry.space_group_name_H-M   'P 1'
#
loop_
_entity.id
_entity.type
_entity.pdbx_description
1 polymer ?
#
loop_
_entity_poly.entity_id
_entity_poly.type
_entity_poly.pdbx_seq_one_letter_code
_entity_poly.pdbx_strand_id
1 'polypeptide(L)'
;MTALSAAQFWQLVTEALQEPQPEKKCALVNALYDQSLSQVHFTELADFPTINVEQEIVGIPSKPRLVAPKDVPKRSFATDEGYAATLHAIAHIEFNAINLGLDAAWRFGRHAQQELHQGMAFVQDWLRVAREESTHFTLINQHLKTLGYQYGDFEGHAGLWEMAQATAHDIWERMALVPRVLEARGLDATPVLQEKIAQRKDFAAVNILDIILRDEIGHVAIGNHWYHALSEKRGLDAMSCFSELLRKYRIVIFKGAINTDARIQAGFTQFELDWIYEIEQTLKAHLKSVTH
;
A
#
# COMPACT_ATOMS: atom_id res chain seq x y z
N MET A 1 -24.35 21.59 -9.76
CA MET A 1 -24.20 20.89 -8.46
C MET A 1 -23.52 21.85 -7.51
N THR A 2 -24.06 22.03 -6.30
CA THR A 2 -23.44 22.84 -5.25
C THR A 2 -22.16 22.16 -4.78
N ALA A 3 -21.07 22.91 -4.60
CA ALA A 3 -19.81 22.37 -4.09
C ALA A 3 -20.02 21.70 -2.72
N LEU A 4 -19.34 20.57 -2.50
CA LEU A 4 -19.34 19.87 -1.22
C LEU A 4 -18.59 20.74 -0.19
N SER A 5 -19.14 20.87 1.02
CA SER A 5 -18.37 21.45 2.13
C SER A 5 -17.27 20.49 2.59
N ALA A 6 -16.20 21.02 3.20
CA ALA A 6 -15.13 20.20 3.77
C ALA A 6 -15.66 19.16 4.76
N ALA A 7 -16.60 19.55 5.63
CA ALA A 7 -17.21 18.63 6.60
C ALA A 7 -17.94 17.46 5.93
N GLN A 8 -18.71 17.72 4.87
CA GLN A 8 -19.42 16.66 4.13
C GLN A 8 -18.43 15.73 3.42
N PHE A 9 -17.38 16.29 2.81
CA PHE A 9 -16.36 15.48 2.15
C PHE A 9 -15.63 14.56 3.13
N TRP A 10 -15.19 15.08 4.28
CA TRP A 10 -14.52 14.24 5.28
C TRP A 10 -15.43 13.22 5.94
N GLN A 11 -16.75 13.47 5.98
CA GLN A 11 -17.72 12.45 6.37
C GLN A 11 -17.71 11.27 5.38
N LEU A 12 -17.67 11.53 4.07
CA LEU A 12 -17.58 10.48 3.05
C LEU A 12 -16.28 9.68 3.14
N VAL A 13 -15.14 10.37 3.34
CA VAL A 13 -13.83 9.70 3.57
C VAL A 13 -13.89 8.82 4.81
N THR A 14 -14.45 9.34 5.91
CA THR A 14 -14.58 8.61 7.18
C THR A 14 -15.50 7.40 7.04
N GLU A 15 -16.62 7.53 6.34
CA GLU A 15 -17.55 6.42 6.06
C GLU A 15 -16.85 5.31 5.25
N ALA A 16 -16.14 5.67 4.19
CA ALA A 16 -15.37 4.71 3.41
C ALA A 16 -14.26 4.02 4.23
N LEU A 17 -13.55 4.78 5.08
CA LEU A 17 -12.49 4.24 5.93
C LEU A 17 -13.04 3.29 7.00
N GLN A 18 -14.18 3.63 7.61
CA GLN A 18 -14.85 2.83 8.65
C GLN A 18 -15.60 1.60 8.12
N GLU A 19 -15.96 1.55 6.85
CA GLU A 19 -16.74 0.45 6.29
C GLU A 19 -15.94 -0.87 6.33
N PRO A 20 -16.38 -1.91 7.06
CA PRO A 20 -15.66 -3.18 7.11
C PRO A 20 -16.01 -4.13 5.95
N GLN A 21 -17.14 -3.96 5.25
CA GLN A 21 -17.54 -4.89 4.20
C GLN A 21 -16.80 -4.57 2.89
N PRO A 22 -16.02 -5.51 2.31
CA PRO A 22 -15.12 -5.19 1.20
C PRO A 22 -15.79 -4.61 -0.04
N GLU A 23 -16.89 -5.22 -0.49
CA GLU A 23 -17.62 -4.76 -1.68
C GLU A 23 -18.26 -3.38 -1.45
N LYS A 24 -18.78 -3.13 -0.25
CA LYS A 24 -19.33 -1.81 0.12
C LYS A 24 -18.25 -0.74 0.25
N LYS A 25 -17.10 -1.07 0.84
CA LYS A 25 -15.94 -0.17 0.90
C LYS A 25 -15.50 0.25 -0.50
N CYS A 26 -15.35 -0.72 -1.42
CA CYS A 26 -14.99 -0.42 -2.80
C CYS A 26 -16.00 0.53 -3.47
N ALA A 27 -17.31 0.29 -3.28
CA ALA A 27 -18.34 1.17 -3.82
C ALA A 27 -18.26 2.59 -3.25
N LEU A 28 -18.02 2.75 -1.95
CA LEU A 28 -17.86 4.04 -1.29
C LEU A 28 -16.61 4.79 -1.78
N VAL A 29 -15.48 4.09 -1.91
CA VAL A 29 -14.22 4.67 -2.43
C VAL A 29 -14.38 5.13 -3.87
N ASN A 30 -15.05 4.33 -4.71
CA ASN A 30 -15.34 4.68 -6.09
C ASN A 30 -16.20 5.95 -6.17
N ALA A 31 -17.28 6.01 -5.40
CA ALA A 31 -18.14 7.20 -5.36
C ALA A 31 -17.41 8.43 -4.80
N LEU A 32 -16.60 8.26 -3.77
CA LEU A 32 -15.77 9.32 -3.19
C LEU A 32 -14.84 9.93 -4.24
N TYR A 33 -14.08 9.11 -4.95
CA TYR A 33 -13.11 9.58 -5.94
C TYR A 33 -13.79 10.11 -7.21
N ASP A 34 -14.67 9.30 -7.82
CA ASP A 34 -15.24 9.58 -9.14
C ASP A 34 -16.24 10.74 -9.12
N GLN A 35 -16.91 10.97 -7.97
CA GLN A 35 -18.02 11.93 -7.88
C GLN A 35 -17.74 13.09 -6.92
N SER A 36 -17.04 12.85 -5.81
CA SER A 36 -16.97 13.84 -4.70
C SER A 36 -15.68 14.64 -4.67
N LEU A 37 -14.54 14.02 -5.01
CA LEU A 37 -13.21 14.65 -4.93
C LEU A 37 -13.09 15.91 -5.80
N SER A 38 -13.71 15.94 -6.98
CA SER A 38 -13.68 17.09 -7.88
C SER A 38 -14.52 18.27 -7.41
N GLN A 39 -15.35 18.09 -6.37
CA GLN A 39 -16.25 19.13 -5.84
C GLN A 39 -15.64 19.91 -4.67
N VAL A 40 -14.42 19.56 -4.25
CA VAL A 40 -13.72 20.21 -3.14
C VAL A 40 -12.38 20.79 -3.57
N HIS A 41 -11.98 21.88 -2.92
CA HIS A 41 -10.66 22.48 -3.08
C HIS A 41 -10.24 23.06 -1.72
N PHE A 42 -9.33 22.36 -1.03
CA PHE A 42 -8.88 22.74 0.30
C PHE A 42 -7.62 23.58 0.22
N THR A 43 -7.63 24.76 0.85
CA THR A 43 -6.50 25.70 0.86
C THR A 43 -6.10 26.06 2.28
N GLU A 44 -7.05 26.07 3.21
CA GLU A 44 -6.83 26.46 4.59
C GLU A 44 -6.60 25.24 5.47
N LEU A 45 -5.82 25.43 6.55
CA LEU A 45 -5.63 24.36 7.53
C LEU A 45 -6.94 23.88 8.15
N ALA A 46 -7.93 24.75 8.29
CA ALA A 46 -9.24 24.40 8.85
C ALA A 46 -10.06 23.47 7.94
N ASP A 47 -9.68 23.34 6.67
CA ASP A 47 -10.37 22.45 5.72
C ASP A 47 -10.03 20.97 5.96
N PHE A 48 -8.96 20.67 6.71
CA PHE A 48 -8.49 19.31 7.00
C PHE A 48 -8.83 18.91 8.45
N PRO A 49 -9.17 17.64 8.70
CA PRO A 49 -9.54 17.19 10.03
C PRO A 49 -8.33 17.24 10.97
N THR A 50 -8.60 17.50 12.25
CA THR A 50 -7.60 17.35 13.32
C THR A 50 -7.74 15.96 13.91
N ILE A 51 -6.70 15.14 13.74
CA ILE A 51 -6.72 13.73 14.12
C ILE A 51 -5.83 13.49 15.34
N ASN A 52 -6.33 12.74 16.33
CA ASN A 52 -5.48 12.22 17.39
C ASN A 52 -4.71 11.00 16.87
N VAL A 53 -3.43 10.90 17.19
CA VAL A 53 -2.56 9.77 16.83
C VAL A 53 -3.14 8.42 17.24
N GLU A 54 -3.84 8.36 18.37
CA GLU A 54 -4.47 7.14 18.93
C GLU A 54 -5.79 6.77 18.24
N GLN A 55 -6.29 7.64 17.35
CA GLN A 55 -7.58 7.45 16.70
C GLN A 55 -7.47 6.40 15.60
N GLU A 56 -8.03 5.23 15.87
CA GLU A 56 -8.15 4.09 14.95
C GLU A 56 -9.60 3.93 14.51
N ILE A 57 -9.88 4.29 13.25
CA ILE A 57 -11.24 4.24 12.68
C ILE A 57 -11.35 3.30 11.48
N VAL A 58 -10.30 2.55 11.15
CA VAL A 58 -10.35 1.65 10.00
C VAL A 58 -11.40 0.55 10.22
N GLY A 59 -12.21 0.30 9.20
CA GLY A 59 -13.12 -0.82 9.13
C GLY A 59 -12.36 -2.11 8.84
N ILE A 60 -12.23 -2.97 9.86
CA ILE A 60 -11.60 -4.29 9.70
C ILE A 60 -12.71 -5.33 9.38
N PRO A 61 -12.62 -6.04 8.26
CA PRO A 61 -13.60 -7.08 7.93
C PRO A 61 -13.52 -8.25 8.92
N SER A 62 -14.63 -8.94 9.13
CA SER A 62 -14.68 -10.13 10.00
C SER A 62 -13.91 -11.33 9.42
N LYS A 63 -13.61 -11.31 8.12
CA LYS A 63 -12.75 -12.26 7.40
C LYS A 63 -11.86 -11.51 6.42
N PRO A 64 -10.63 -11.98 6.14
CA PRO A 64 -10.04 -13.24 6.57
C PRO A 64 -9.65 -13.26 8.05
N ARG A 65 -9.52 -14.46 8.62
CA ARG A 65 -8.92 -14.63 9.95
C ARG A 65 -7.46 -14.19 9.88
N LEU A 66 -7.08 -13.24 10.72
CA LEU A 66 -5.71 -12.74 10.78
C LEU A 66 -4.86 -13.61 11.71
N VAL A 67 -3.73 -14.08 11.20
CA VAL A 67 -2.72 -14.85 11.95
C VAL A 67 -1.37 -14.13 11.89
N ALA A 68 -0.44 -14.51 12.76
CA ALA A 68 0.91 -13.97 12.68
C ALA A 68 1.55 -14.36 11.32
N PRO A 69 2.43 -13.54 10.74
CA PRO A 69 3.02 -13.82 9.42
C PRO A 69 3.69 -15.20 9.29
N LYS A 70 4.24 -15.73 10.38
CA LYS A 70 4.87 -17.06 10.43
C LYS A 70 3.86 -18.23 10.45
N ASP A 71 2.63 -17.96 10.84
CA ASP A 71 1.57 -18.94 11.02
C ASP A 71 0.63 -19.02 9.80
N VAL A 72 0.82 -18.14 8.80
CA VAL A 72 0.09 -18.19 7.54
C VAL A 72 0.39 -19.51 6.82
N PRO A 73 -0.63 -20.30 6.44
CA PRO A 73 -0.43 -21.58 5.75
C PRO A 73 0.42 -21.45 4.47
N LYS A 74 1.24 -22.47 4.20
CA LYS A 74 2.03 -22.52 2.96
C LYS A 74 1.12 -22.70 1.76
N ARG A 75 1.30 -21.84 0.76
CA ARG A 75 0.52 -21.81 -0.48
C ARG A 75 1.24 -22.58 -1.57
N SER A 76 0.79 -23.80 -1.86
CA SER A 76 1.37 -24.62 -2.93
C SER A 76 0.81 -24.19 -4.28
N PHE A 77 1.68 -23.82 -5.22
CA PHE A 77 1.28 -23.57 -6.62
C PHE A 77 0.87 -24.83 -7.38
N ALA A 78 1.09 -26.02 -6.80
CA ALA A 78 0.76 -27.30 -7.44
C ALA A 78 -0.70 -27.71 -7.24
N THR A 79 -1.39 -27.18 -6.23
CA THR A 79 -2.81 -27.50 -5.94
C THR A 79 -3.70 -26.30 -6.28
N ASP A 80 -4.96 -26.57 -6.63
CA ASP A 80 -5.91 -25.49 -6.95
C ASP A 80 -6.25 -24.64 -5.72
N GLU A 81 -6.36 -25.27 -4.55
CA GLU A 81 -6.54 -24.56 -3.28
C GLU A 81 -5.34 -23.65 -2.94
N GLY A 82 -4.11 -24.15 -3.09
CA GLY A 82 -2.92 -23.35 -2.81
C GLY A 82 -2.69 -22.23 -3.82
N TYR A 83 -3.12 -22.44 -5.07
CA TYR A 83 -3.18 -21.39 -6.08
C TYR A 83 -4.22 -20.31 -5.73
N ALA A 84 -5.45 -20.71 -5.39
CA ALA A 84 -6.50 -19.80 -4.95
C ALA A 84 -6.10 -19.01 -3.69
N ALA A 85 -5.44 -19.66 -2.72
CA ALA A 85 -4.90 -19.01 -1.53
C ALA A 85 -3.81 -17.97 -1.87
N THR A 86 -3.09 -18.14 -2.99
CA THR A 86 -2.15 -17.11 -3.46
C THR A 86 -2.89 -15.88 -3.97
N LEU A 87 -3.90 -16.06 -4.81
CA LEU A 87 -4.71 -14.95 -5.33
C LEU A 87 -5.50 -14.25 -4.21
N HIS A 88 -6.02 -15.00 -3.24
CA HIS A 88 -6.64 -14.44 -2.04
C HIS A 88 -5.66 -13.55 -1.26
N ALA A 89 -4.41 -13.98 -1.10
CA ALA A 89 -3.41 -13.17 -0.40
C ALA A 89 -3.11 -11.86 -1.14
N ILE A 90 -3.15 -11.84 -2.47
CA ILE A 90 -3.06 -10.62 -3.28
C ILE A 90 -4.27 -9.74 -3.00
N ALA A 91 -5.50 -10.28 -3.10
CA ALA A 91 -6.71 -9.53 -2.71
C ALA A 91 -6.64 -8.97 -1.28
N HIS A 92 -6.01 -9.69 -0.35
CA HIS A 92 -5.79 -9.18 1.00
C HIS A 92 -4.82 -8.01 1.06
N ILE A 93 -3.76 -8.02 0.25
CA ILE A 93 -2.85 -6.88 0.08
C ILE A 93 -3.62 -5.69 -0.50
N GLU A 94 -4.30 -5.86 -1.63
CA GLU A 94 -5.06 -4.78 -2.29
C GLU A 94 -6.11 -4.17 -1.35
N PHE A 95 -6.84 -5.01 -0.61
CA PHE A 95 -7.84 -4.51 0.34
C PHE A 95 -7.22 -3.68 1.48
N ASN A 96 -6.04 -4.09 1.98
CA ASN A 96 -5.33 -3.29 2.96
C ASN A 96 -4.82 -1.99 2.33
N ALA A 97 -4.35 -2.01 1.08
CA ALA A 97 -3.89 -0.83 0.36
C ALA A 97 -5.01 0.22 0.17
N ILE A 98 -6.27 -0.19 -0.03
CA ILE A 98 -7.44 0.73 0.02
C ILE A 98 -7.49 1.46 1.36
N ASN A 99 -7.37 0.73 2.47
CA ASN A 99 -7.40 1.32 3.81
C ASN A 99 -6.19 2.22 4.06
N LEU A 100 -5.02 1.85 3.54
CA LEU A 100 -3.79 2.65 3.68
C LEU A 100 -3.91 3.99 2.93
N GLY A 101 -4.46 4.00 1.72
CA GLY A 101 -4.71 5.23 0.97
C GLY A 101 -5.74 6.13 1.67
N LEU A 102 -6.86 5.55 2.12
CA LEU A 102 -7.88 6.30 2.88
C LEU A 102 -7.31 6.88 4.19
N ASP A 103 -6.58 6.08 4.97
CA ASP A 103 -5.95 6.51 6.23
C ASP A 103 -4.88 7.58 5.98
N ALA A 104 -4.06 7.45 4.93
CA ALA A 104 -3.08 8.46 4.59
C ALA A 104 -3.77 9.80 4.30
N ALA A 105 -4.75 9.83 3.39
CA ALA A 105 -5.49 11.04 3.05
C ALA A 105 -6.14 11.68 4.28
N TRP A 106 -6.83 10.88 5.10
CA TRP A 106 -7.55 11.33 6.28
C TRP A 106 -6.64 11.82 7.42
N ARG A 107 -5.56 11.10 7.71
CA ARG A 107 -4.66 11.36 8.84
C ARG A 107 -3.64 12.44 8.55
N PHE A 108 -3.11 12.46 7.33
CA PHE A 108 -1.92 13.24 7.01
C PHE A 108 -2.19 14.42 6.07
N GLY A 109 -3.39 14.58 5.51
CA GLY A 109 -3.73 15.74 4.69
C GLY A 109 -3.46 17.08 5.41
N ARG A 110 -3.80 17.17 6.71
CA ARG A 110 -3.48 18.34 7.55
C ARG A 110 -1.97 18.54 7.69
N HIS A 111 -1.21 17.48 7.95
CA HIS A 111 0.24 17.54 8.13
C HIS A 111 0.95 18.00 6.84
N ALA A 112 0.55 17.45 5.69
CA ALA A 112 1.03 17.89 4.39
C ALA A 112 0.69 19.36 4.11
N GLN A 113 -0.49 19.84 4.52
CA GLN A 113 -0.82 21.26 4.44
C GLN A 113 0.05 22.13 5.36
N GLN A 114 0.36 21.66 6.57
CA GLN A 114 1.19 22.40 7.54
C GLN A 114 2.65 22.48 7.12
N GLU A 115 3.25 21.36 6.71
CA GLU A 115 4.67 21.28 6.40
C GLU A 115 4.98 21.77 4.98
N LEU A 116 4.14 21.41 4.00
CA LEU A 116 4.42 21.60 2.57
C LEU A 116 3.47 22.57 1.86
N HIS A 117 2.35 22.98 2.48
CA HIS A 117 1.26 23.72 1.82
C HIS A 117 0.63 22.97 0.63
N GLN A 118 0.68 21.63 0.65
CA GLN A 118 0.22 20.77 -0.44
C GLN A 118 -0.80 19.72 0.03
N GLY A 119 -1.60 20.03 1.07
CA GLY A 119 -2.53 19.08 1.66
C GLY A 119 -3.57 18.55 0.68
N MET A 120 -4.09 19.40 -0.22
CA MET A 120 -5.08 18.94 -1.21
C MET A 120 -4.46 17.98 -2.23
N ALA A 121 -3.26 18.27 -2.72
CA ALA A 121 -2.55 17.38 -3.64
C ALA A 121 -2.24 16.03 -2.98
N PHE A 122 -1.80 16.05 -1.72
CA PHE A 122 -1.59 14.85 -0.92
C PHE A 122 -2.86 14.02 -0.79
N VAL A 123 -3.99 14.64 -0.45
CA VAL A 123 -5.30 13.96 -0.36
C VAL A 123 -5.71 13.37 -1.72
N GLN A 124 -5.52 14.10 -2.81
CA GLN A 124 -5.84 13.62 -4.16
C GLN A 124 -5.03 12.39 -4.55
N ASP A 125 -3.72 12.40 -4.29
CA ASP A 125 -2.84 11.27 -4.58
C ASP A 125 -3.27 10.02 -3.81
N TRP A 126 -3.50 10.13 -2.50
CA TRP A 126 -3.84 8.95 -1.69
C TRP A 126 -5.26 8.44 -1.92
N LEU A 127 -6.20 9.30 -2.31
CA LEU A 127 -7.52 8.87 -2.76
C LEU A 127 -7.48 8.24 -4.16
N ARG A 128 -6.54 8.66 -5.04
CA ARG A 128 -6.28 7.97 -6.32
C ARG A 128 -5.78 6.56 -6.06
N VAL A 129 -4.78 6.40 -5.19
CA VAL A 129 -4.29 5.07 -4.79
C VAL A 129 -5.46 4.23 -4.26
N ALA A 130 -6.21 4.71 -3.26
CA ALA A 130 -7.34 3.94 -2.74
C ALA A 130 -8.36 3.51 -3.82
N ARG A 131 -8.60 4.36 -4.83
CA ARG A 131 -9.48 4.07 -5.97
C ARG A 131 -8.90 2.99 -6.88
N GLU A 132 -7.61 3.06 -7.20
CA GLU A 132 -6.91 2.07 -8.02
C GLU A 132 -6.89 0.71 -7.30
N GLU A 133 -6.56 0.69 -6.00
CA GLU A 133 -6.56 -0.54 -5.18
C GLU A 133 -7.95 -1.18 -5.04
N SER A 134 -9.01 -0.37 -5.00
CA SER A 134 -10.38 -0.91 -5.01
C SER A 134 -10.71 -1.63 -6.33
N THR A 135 -10.11 -1.19 -7.44
CA THR A 135 -10.22 -1.87 -8.74
C THR A 135 -9.42 -3.16 -8.73
N HIS A 136 -8.18 -3.12 -8.25
CA HIS A 136 -7.31 -4.29 -8.12
C HIS A 136 -7.95 -5.39 -7.28
N PHE A 137 -8.42 -5.03 -6.09
CA PHE A 137 -9.17 -5.92 -5.21
C PHE A 137 -10.37 -6.55 -5.92
N THR A 138 -11.17 -5.73 -6.60
CA THR A 138 -12.38 -6.18 -7.29
C THR A 138 -12.05 -7.19 -8.39
N LEU A 139 -11.03 -6.91 -9.22
CA LEU A 139 -10.59 -7.79 -10.29
C LEU A 139 -10.10 -9.14 -9.76
N ILE A 140 -9.21 -9.13 -8.76
CA ILE A 140 -8.67 -10.36 -8.17
C ILE A 140 -9.78 -11.15 -7.47
N ASN A 141 -10.65 -10.50 -6.70
CA ASN A 141 -11.73 -11.19 -5.99
C ASN A 141 -12.78 -11.77 -6.94
N GLN A 142 -13.09 -11.09 -8.05
CA GLN A 142 -13.93 -11.65 -9.11
C GLN A 142 -13.28 -12.87 -9.77
N HIS A 143 -11.97 -12.80 -10.06
CA HIS A 143 -11.25 -13.95 -10.60
C HIS A 143 -11.22 -15.12 -9.62
N LEU A 144 -11.01 -14.85 -8.33
CA LEU A 144 -11.04 -15.85 -7.26
C LEU A 144 -12.38 -16.60 -7.20
N LYS A 145 -13.52 -15.89 -7.41
CA LYS A 145 -14.85 -16.49 -7.51
C LYS A 145 -14.96 -17.51 -8.66
N THR A 146 -14.24 -17.31 -9.76
CA THR A 146 -14.20 -18.30 -10.86
C THR A 146 -13.47 -19.59 -10.48
N LEU A 147 -12.60 -19.54 -9.48
CA LEU A 147 -11.89 -20.69 -8.91
C LEU A 147 -12.67 -21.38 -7.78
N GLY A 148 -13.89 -20.91 -7.46
CA GLY A 148 -14.73 -21.46 -6.40
C GLY A 148 -14.43 -20.93 -5.00
N TYR A 149 -13.66 -19.84 -4.88
CA TYR A 149 -13.30 -19.21 -3.61
C TYR A 149 -13.64 -17.72 -3.62
N GLN A 150 -13.58 -17.07 -2.47
CA GLN A 150 -13.76 -15.62 -2.36
C GLN A 150 -12.85 -15.03 -1.29
N TYR A 151 -12.72 -13.70 -1.31
CA TYR A 151 -12.02 -12.99 -0.25
C TYR A 151 -12.60 -13.34 1.12
N GLY A 152 -11.71 -13.70 2.04
CA GLY A 152 -12.05 -14.17 3.38
C GLY A 152 -12.09 -15.69 3.57
N ASP A 153 -12.00 -16.50 2.51
CA ASP A 153 -12.00 -17.98 2.64
C ASP A 153 -10.68 -18.53 3.20
N PHE A 154 -9.56 -17.85 2.95
CA PHE A 154 -8.24 -18.21 3.47
C PHE A 154 -7.79 -17.23 4.57
N GLU A 155 -6.74 -17.61 5.30
CA GLU A 155 -6.14 -16.79 6.36
C GLU A 155 -5.25 -15.68 5.80
N GLY A 156 -5.21 -14.55 6.49
CA GLY A 156 -4.36 -13.40 6.16
C GLY A 156 -3.45 -13.01 7.32
N HIS A 157 -2.66 -11.94 7.15
CA HIS A 157 -1.83 -11.39 8.22
C HIS A 157 -1.96 -9.86 8.26
N ALA A 158 -1.79 -9.26 9.43
CA ALA A 158 -1.98 -7.82 9.62
C ALA A 158 -0.73 -6.97 9.28
N GLY A 159 0.36 -7.56 8.80
CA GLY A 159 1.67 -6.90 8.71
C GLY A 159 1.73 -5.53 8.01
N LEU A 160 0.91 -5.28 6.98
CA LEU A 160 0.80 -3.96 6.35
C LEU A 160 0.19 -2.93 7.31
N TRP A 161 -0.96 -3.26 7.90
CA TRP A 161 -1.66 -2.39 8.83
C TRP A 161 -0.91 -2.20 10.16
N GLU A 162 -0.17 -3.21 10.63
CA GLU A 162 0.71 -3.09 11.79
C GLU A 162 1.79 -2.01 11.57
N MET A 163 2.38 -1.94 10.37
CA MET A 163 3.35 -0.88 10.05
C MET A 163 2.68 0.49 9.96
N ALA A 164 1.47 0.56 9.41
CA ALA A 164 0.69 1.79 9.37
C ALA A 164 0.42 2.35 10.78
N GLN A 165 -0.02 1.49 11.71
CA GLN A 165 -0.19 1.88 13.11
C GLN A 165 1.12 2.31 13.75
N ALA A 166 2.21 1.56 13.53
CA ALA A 166 3.52 1.88 14.08
C ALA A 166 4.06 3.25 13.62
N THR A 167 3.65 3.70 12.43
CA THR A 167 4.03 4.99 11.81
C THR A 167 2.92 6.04 11.86
N ALA A 168 1.81 5.80 12.55
CA ALA A 168 0.65 6.71 12.57
C ALA A 168 0.98 8.11 13.15
N HIS A 169 2.09 8.22 13.86
CA HIS A 169 2.57 9.44 14.50
C HIS A 169 3.37 10.38 13.61
N ASP A 170 3.86 9.92 12.45
CA ASP A 170 4.72 10.73 11.61
C ASP A 170 4.51 10.44 10.13
N ILE A 171 4.12 11.48 9.39
CA ILE A 171 3.88 11.40 7.95
C ILE A 171 5.13 10.95 7.19
N TRP A 172 6.32 11.44 7.56
CA TRP A 172 7.57 11.11 6.86
C TRP A 172 7.97 9.64 7.08
N GLU A 173 7.86 9.11 8.30
CA GLU A 173 8.07 7.69 8.58
C GLU A 173 7.04 6.82 7.84
N ARG A 174 5.76 7.25 7.78
CA ARG A 174 4.73 6.54 7.01
C ARG A 174 5.09 6.45 5.53
N MET A 175 5.44 7.58 4.89
CA MET A 175 5.81 7.62 3.47
C MET A 175 7.08 6.79 3.18
N ALA A 176 8.02 6.78 4.11
CA ALA A 176 9.25 6.00 3.98
C ALA A 176 9.00 4.48 4.04
N LEU A 177 8.14 4.01 4.94
CA LEU A 177 8.07 2.59 5.29
C LEU A 177 6.91 1.85 4.63
N VAL A 178 5.77 2.49 4.40
CA VAL A 178 4.62 1.79 3.81
C VAL A 178 4.71 1.79 2.27
N PRO A 179 4.50 2.91 1.55
CA PRO A 179 4.47 2.88 0.10
C PRO A 179 5.85 2.60 -0.53
N ARG A 180 6.93 3.17 0.04
CA ARG A 180 8.27 3.02 -0.52
C ARG A 180 8.93 1.66 -0.24
N VAL A 181 8.52 0.95 0.81
CA VAL A 181 9.12 -0.36 1.17
C VAL A 181 8.15 -1.50 1.04
N LEU A 182 7.00 -1.45 1.73
CA LEU A 182 6.08 -2.57 1.74
C LEU A 182 5.39 -2.73 0.39
N GLU A 183 4.86 -1.65 -0.18
CA GLU A 183 4.16 -1.68 -1.47
C GLU A 183 5.15 -1.91 -2.63
N ALA A 184 6.34 -1.30 -2.57
CA ALA A 184 7.42 -1.56 -3.54
C ALA A 184 7.87 -3.03 -3.66
N ARG A 185 7.53 -3.91 -2.70
CA ARG A 185 7.76 -5.36 -2.85
C ARG A 185 6.85 -5.98 -3.91
N GLY A 186 5.69 -5.38 -4.19
CA GLY A 186 4.80 -5.77 -5.27
C GLY A 186 5.50 -5.68 -6.63
N LEU A 187 6.29 -4.62 -6.86
CA LEU A 187 7.08 -4.44 -8.09
C LEU A 187 8.08 -5.58 -8.33
N ASP A 188 8.68 -6.09 -7.24
CA ASP A 188 9.68 -7.15 -7.29
C ASP A 188 9.06 -8.55 -7.40
N ALA A 189 7.95 -8.79 -6.70
CA ALA A 189 7.34 -10.11 -6.59
C ALA A 189 6.43 -10.46 -7.78
N THR A 190 5.78 -9.46 -8.38
CA THR A 190 4.75 -9.67 -9.42
C THR A 190 5.28 -10.36 -10.67
N PRO A 191 6.44 -10.00 -11.25
CA PRO A 191 6.92 -10.66 -12.47
C PRO A 191 7.13 -12.18 -12.32
N VAL A 192 7.73 -12.60 -11.20
CA VAL A 192 7.94 -14.02 -10.88
C VAL A 192 6.61 -14.75 -10.68
N LEU A 193 5.63 -14.06 -10.09
CA LEU A 193 4.30 -14.59 -9.89
C LEU A 193 3.57 -14.77 -11.22
N GLN A 194 3.62 -13.78 -12.11
CA GLN A 194 3.04 -13.84 -13.45
C GLN A 194 3.60 -15.01 -14.26
N GLU A 195 4.91 -15.25 -14.21
CA GLU A 195 5.52 -16.40 -14.89
C GLU A 195 4.93 -17.74 -14.40
N LYS A 196 4.82 -17.92 -13.07
CA LYS A 196 4.24 -19.13 -12.48
C LYS A 196 2.77 -19.32 -12.84
N ILE A 197 2.01 -18.22 -12.92
CA ILE A 197 0.60 -18.23 -13.31
C ILE A 197 0.45 -18.56 -14.79
N ALA A 198 1.29 -17.99 -15.65
CA ALA A 198 1.32 -18.28 -17.09
C ALA A 198 1.61 -19.76 -17.36
N GLN A 199 2.50 -20.40 -16.58
CA GLN A 199 2.75 -21.84 -16.65
C GLN A 199 1.49 -22.68 -16.32
N ARG A 200 0.60 -22.17 -15.47
CA ARG A 200 -0.73 -22.76 -15.20
C ARG A 200 -1.78 -22.42 -16.27
N LYS A 201 -1.43 -21.62 -17.29
CA LYS A 201 -2.28 -21.16 -18.39
C LYS A 201 -3.47 -20.32 -17.95
N ASP A 202 -3.40 -19.72 -16.77
CA ASP A 202 -4.40 -18.77 -16.28
C ASP A 202 -4.05 -17.35 -16.75
N PHE A 203 -4.24 -17.09 -18.04
CA PHE A 203 -3.91 -15.80 -18.64
C PHE A 203 -4.83 -14.66 -18.17
N ALA A 204 -6.01 -14.98 -17.64
CA ALA A 204 -6.88 -13.98 -17.03
C ALA A 204 -6.23 -13.38 -15.77
N ALA A 205 -5.69 -14.23 -14.88
CA ALA A 205 -4.92 -13.75 -13.73
C ALA A 205 -3.66 -12.98 -14.14
N VAL A 206 -2.94 -13.41 -15.18
CA VAL A 206 -1.76 -12.68 -15.69
C VAL A 206 -2.13 -11.25 -16.10
N ASN A 207 -3.19 -11.09 -16.89
CA ASN A 207 -3.65 -9.78 -17.35
C ASN A 207 -4.11 -8.89 -16.20
N ILE A 208 -4.69 -9.45 -15.14
CA ILE A 208 -5.04 -8.69 -13.94
C ILE A 208 -3.77 -8.19 -13.25
N LEU A 209 -2.75 -9.04 -13.11
CA LEU A 209 -1.47 -8.64 -12.53
C LEU A 209 -0.71 -7.62 -13.38
N ASP A 210 -0.90 -7.60 -14.70
CA ASP A 210 -0.35 -6.55 -15.57
C ASP A 210 -0.97 -5.18 -15.27
N ILE A 211 -2.28 -5.13 -15.00
CA ILE A 211 -2.97 -3.91 -14.58
C ILE A 211 -2.39 -3.43 -13.24
N ILE A 212 -2.31 -4.33 -12.26
CA ILE A 212 -1.79 -4.03 -10.92
C ILE A 212 -0.36 -3.52 -11.00
N LEU A 213 0.53 -4.23 -11.71
CA LEU A 213 1.94 -3.85 -11.82
C LEU A 213 2.12 -2.46 -12.44
N ARG A 214 1.31 -2.12 -13.45
CA ARG A 214 1.35 -0.80 -14.09
C ARG A 214 1.00 0.31 -13.09
N ASP A 215 -0.07 0.13 -12.34
CA ASP A 215 -0.58 1.15 -11.42
C ASP A 215 0.31 1.25 -10.16
N GLU A 216 0.88 0.13 -9.72
CA GLU A 216 1.79 0.04 -8.57
C GLU A 216 3.07 0.86 -8.75
N ILE A 217 3.59 0.99 -9.98
CA ILE A 217 4.71 1.91 -10.26
C ILE A 217 4.33 3.35 -9.87
N GLY A 218 3.09 3.75 -10.17
CA GLY A 218 2.54 5.05 -9.80
C GLY A 218 2.34 5.19 -8.29
N HIS A 219 1.84 4.15 -7.61
CA HIS A 219 1.65 4.15 -6.15
C HIS A 219 2.98 4.36 -5.41
N VAL A 220 4.02 3.63 -5.82
CA VAL A 220 5.36 3.75 -5.23
C VAL A 220 5.98 5.12 -5.58
N ALA A 221 5.75 5.65 -6.78
CA ALA A 221 6.18 7.00 -7.16
C ALA A 221 5.58 8.09 -6.28
N ILE A 222 4.28 7.99 -5.95
CA ILE A 222 3.61 8.89 -5.01
C ILE A 222 4.31 8.83 -3.65
N GLY A 223 4.55 7.63 -3.13
CA GLY A 223 5.25 7.44 -1.85
C GLY A 223 6.65 8.09 -1.85
N ASN A 224 7.42 7.85 -2.91
CA ASN A 224 8.75 8.45 -3.08
C ASN A 224 8.69 9.98 -3.14
N HIS A 225 7.76 10.54 -3.92
CA HIS A 225 7.59 11.98 -4.03
C HIS A 225 7.39 12.63 -2.65
N TRP A 226 6.40 12.16 -1.88
CA TRP A 226 6.10 12.72 -0.57
C TRP A 226 7.23 12.50 0.43
N TYR A 227 7.86 11.32 0.40
CA TYR A 227 9.02 11.04 1.24
C TYR A 227 10.18 12.02 1.01
N HIS A 228 10.55 12.27 -0.24
CA HIS A 228 11.65 13.19 -0.57
C HIS A 228 11.28 14.65 -0.28
N ALA A 229 10.06 15.08 -0.61
CA ALA A 229 9.59 16.43 -0.31
C ALA A 229 9.60 16.73 1.20
N LEU A 230 9.14 15.76 2.02
CA LEU A 230 9.19 15.87 3.48
C LEU A 230 10.63 15.82 4.01
N SER A 231 11.50 15.00 3.43
CA SER A 231 12.93 14.94 3.81
C SER A 231 13.60 16.29 3.58
N GLU A 232 13.41 16.88 2.39
CA GLU A 232 13.94 18.19 2.04
C GLU A 232 13.40 19.27 2.98
N LYS A 233 12.08 19.29 3.21
CA LYS A 233 11.44 20.26 4.10
C LYS A 233 11.98 20.20 5.53
N ARG A 234 12.27 18.99 6.02
CA ARG A 234 12.81 18.75 7.36
C ARG A 234 14.34 18.86 7.43
N GLY A 235 15.03 19.09 6.31
CA GLY A 235 16.49 19.16 6.25
C GLY A 235 17.18 17.82 6.54
N LEU A 236 16.52 16.71 6.22
CA LEU A 236 17.00 15.34 6.47
C LEU A 236 17.75 14.80 5.26
N ASP A 237 18.84 14.07 5.50
CA ASP A 237 19.45 13.23 4.48
C ASP A 237 18.59 11.98 4.28
N ALA A 238 17.84 11.94 3.17
CA ALA A 238 16.89 10.89 2.89
C ALA A 238 17.53 9.49 3.00
N MET A 239 18.73 9.30 2.45
CA MET A 239 19.38 7.98 2.46
C MET A 239 19.78 7.50 3.85
N SER A 240 20.46 8.35 4.61
CA SER A 240 20.94 8.00 5.95
C SER A 240 19.77 7.76 6.89
N CYS A 241 18.78 8.65 6.88
CA CYS A 241 17.60 8.54 7.72
C CYS A 241 16.71 7.33 7.32
N PHE A 242 16.62 7.02 6.03
CA PHE A 242 15.95 5.79 5.57
C PHE A 242 16.62 4.53 6.13
N SER A 243 17.95 4.47 6.14
CA SER A 243 18.69 3.36 6.76
C SER A 243 18.38 3.20 8.24
N GLU A 244 18.27 4.31 8.97
CA GLU A 244 17.92 4.33 10.39
C GLU A 244 16.50 3.82 10.63
N LEU A 245 15.53 4.22 9.80
CA LEU A 245 14.17 3.69 9.88
C LEU A 245 14.12 2.18 9.66
N LEU A 246 14.81 1.66 8.65
CA LEU A 246 14.87 0.22 8.41
C LEU A 246 15.42 -0.55 9.62
N ARG A 247 16.43 0.00 10.30
CA ARG A 247 16.97 -0.59 11.53
C ARG A 247 16.00 -0.47 12.70
N LYS A 248 15.42 0.73 12.93
CA LYS A 248 14.45 1.03 13.99
C LYS A 248 13.27 0.06 13.95
N TYR A 249 12.72 -0.17 12.77
CA TYR A 249 11.56 -1.03 12.55
C TYR A 249 11.90 -2.47 12.16
N ARG A 250 13.20 -2.83 12.12
CA ARG A 250 13.70 -4.16 11.77
C ARG A 250 13.13 -4.68 10.44
N ILE A 251 13.07 -3.79 9.45
CA ILE A 251 12.48 -4.09 8.13
C ILE A 251 13.53 -4.67 7.20
N VAL A 252 13.17 -5.75 6.53
CA VAL A 252 13.91 -6.29 5.38
C VAL A 252 13.34 -5.67 4.11
N ILE A 253 14.17 -5.01 3.29
CA ILE A 253 13.69 -4.20 2.16
C ILE A 253 12.96 -5.07 1.13
N PHE A 254 13.57 -6.17 0.68
CA PHE A 254 12.99 -7.11 -0.27
C PHE A 254 13.48 -8.54 0.01
N LYS A 255 12.80 -9.53 -0.57
CA LYS A 255 13.22 -10.94 -0.54
C LYS A 255 13.19 -11.47 -1.97
N GLY A 256 14.31 -11.43 -2.68
CA GLY A 256 14.37 -11.93 -4.05
C GLY A 256 15.25 -11.10 -4.96
N ALA A 257 14.87 -10.98 -6.22
CA ALA A 257 15.49 -10.05 -7.16
C ALA A 257 14.72 -8.73 -7.13
N ILE A 258 15.44 -7.61 -7.21
CA ILE A 258 14.82 -6.29 -7.35
C ILE A 258 14.41 -6.08 -8.81
N ASN A 259 13.22 -5.55 -9.02
CA ASN A 259 12.80 -5.05 -10.32
C ASN A 259 13.34 -3.62 -10.52
N THR A 260 14.61 -3.53 -10.95
CA THR A 260 15.33 -2.26 -11.13
C THR A 260 14.58 -1.28 -12.02
N ASP A 261 14.08 -1.75 -13.17
CA ASP A 261 13.40 -0.89 -14.15
C ASP A 261 12.10 -0.29 -13.58
N ALA A 262 11.31 -1.09 -12.86
CA ALA A 262 10.09 -0.60 -12.22
C ALA A 262 10.40 0.38 -11.08
N ARG A 263 11.43 0.11 -10.27
CA ARG A 263 11.83 1.02 -9.19
C ARG A 263 12.39 2.34 -9.73
N ILE A 264 13.17 2.33 -10.82
CA ILE A 264 13.62 3.57 -11.46
C ILE A 264 12.41 4.39 -11.95
N GLN A 265 11.44 3.74 -12.61
CA GLN A 265 10.20 4.41 -13.03
C GLN A 265 9.40 4.96 -11.85
N ALA A 266 9.44 4.27 -10.70
CA ALA A 266 8.84 4.72 -9.46
C ALA A 266 9.65 5.83 -8.74
N GLY A 267 10.74 6.34 -9.34
CA GLY A 267 11.49 7.48 -8.81
C GLY A 267 12.66 7.12 -7.89
N PHE A 268 13.08 5.85 -7.81
CA PHE A 268 14.36 5.51 -7.18
C PHE A 268 15.53 5.90 -8.08
N THR A 269 16.56 6.49 -7.49
CA THR A 269 17.84 6.75 -8.17
C THR A 269 18.67 5.48 -8.31
N GLN A 270 19.57 5.44 -9.28
CA GLN A 270 20.52 4.32 -9.39
C GLN A 270 21.35 4.15 -8.12
N PHE A 271 21.77 5.26 -7.50
CA PHE A 271 22.51 5.25 -6.24
C PHE A 271 21.74 4.59 -5.10
N GLU A 272 20.43 4.87 -4.98
CA GLU A 272 19.55 4.20 -4.02
C GLU A 272 19.48 2.69 -4.25
N LEU A 273 19.36 2.26 -5.50
CA LEU A 273 19.25 0.84 -5.84
C LEU A 273 20.56 0.09 -5.57
N ASP A 274 21.70 0.70 -5.91
CA ASP A 274 23.03 0.15 -5.62
C ASP A 274 23.21 -0.03 -4.11
N TRP A 275 22.83 0.98 -3.33
CA TRP A 275 22.87 0.93 -1.87
C TRP A 275 21.94 -0.14 -1.27
N ILE A 276 20.70 -0.27 -1.79
CA ILE A 276 19.77 -1.33 -1.39
C ILE A 276 20.39 -2.71 -1.66
N TYR A 277 21.06 -2.88 -2.80
CA TYR A 277 21.73 -4.12 -3.18
C TYR A 277 22.91 -4.44 -2.24
N GLU A 278 23.76 -3.46 -1.92
CA GLU A 278 24.89 -3.62 -1.01
C GLU A 278 24.45 -4.03 0.41
N ILE A 279 23.37 -3.44 0.93
CA ILE A 279 22.81 -3.82 2.23
C ILE A 279 22.36 -5.27 2.23
N GLU A 280 21.70 -5.72 1.17
CA GLU A 280 21.23 -7.09 1.06
C GLU A 280 22.40 -8.09 1.06
N GLN A 281 23.45 -7.81 0.28
CA GLN A 281 24.64 -8.67 0.23
C GLN A 281 25.34 -8.73 1.59
N THR A 282 25.43 -7.59 2.28
CA THR A 282 26.03 -7.51 3.63
C THR A 282 25.24 -8.33 4.64
N LEU A 283 23.90 -8.24 4.63
CA LEU A 283 23.03 -9.04 5.50
C LEU A 283 23.14 -10.54 5.20
N LYS A 284 23.15 -10.93 3.91
CA LYS A 284 23.34 -12.33 3.48
C LYS A 284 24.70 -12.87 3.92
N ALA A 285 25.77 -12.09 3.79
CA ALA A 285 27.11 -12.47 4.22
C ALA A 285 27.20 -12.64 5.74
N HIS A 286 26.61 -11.72 6.51
CA HIS A 286 26.56 -11.82 7.97
C HIS A 286 25.79 -13.07 8.42
N LEU A 287 24.61 -13.33 7.87
CA LEU A 287 23.82 -14.53 8.19
C LEU A 287 24.60 -15.82 7.87
N LYS A 288 25.29 -15.89 6.72
CA LYS A 288 26.15 -17.04 6.37
C LYS A 288 27.30 -17.25 7.36
N SER A 289 27.90 -16.16 7.87
CA SER A 289 29.02 -16.22 8.83
C SER A 289 28.62 -16.62 10.25
N VAL A 290 27.33 -16.50 10.61
CA VAL A 290 26.80 -16.85 11.93
C VAL A 290 26.21 -18.27 11.96
N THR A 291 25.90 -18.84 10.79
CA THR A 291 25.43 -20.23 10.62
C THR A 291 26.54 -21.25 10.29
N HIS A 292 27.81 -20.83 10.35
CA HIS A 292 29.01 -21.67 10.22
C HIS A 292 29.89 -21.50 11.45
#